data_AF-A0A1B6GYW1-F1
#
_entry.id   AF-A0A1B6GYW1-F1
#
_cell.length_a   1.000
_cell.length_b   1.000
_cell.length_c   1.000
_cell.angle_alpha   90.00
_cell.angle_beta   90.00
_cell.angle_gamma   90.00
#
_symmetry.space_group_name_H-M   'P 1'
#
loop_
_entity.id
_entity.type
_entity.pdbx_description
1 polymer ?
#
loop_
_entity_poly.entity_id
_entity_poly.type
_entity_poly.pdbx_seq_one_letter_code
_entity_poly.pdbx_strand_id
1 'polypeptide(L)'
;AHSTKKEAINQAKKIINIYTNFLENFIAIPVIQGIKTYSEKFAGAEETYCIESIMQDGKSLQIATSHFLGQNFSKAFDVRYTTEKGNKEYVWATSWGISTRLIGAIIMTHSDDNGLILPPKIAPLQIVIIPVYKTQEQLNLIEKLVLPLKESLEKRGISIKYDKRTYYTPGWKFNEYEIKGIPIRITIGKKDIDRGTVEVVRRDTLEKKDIDRGTVEVVRRDTLEKKDIDRGT
;
A
#
# COMPACT_ATOMS: atom_id res chain seq x y z
N ALA A 1 15.39 -2.45 -24.73
CA ALA A 1 15.75 -3.11 -26.01
C ALA A 1 16.94 -4.01 -25.74
N HIS A 2 16.93 -5.22 -26.25
CA HIS A 2 17.89 -6.28 -25.91
C HIS A 2 18.49 -6.89 -27.19
N SER A 3 19.71 -7.39 -27.10
CA SER A 3 20.36 -8.09 -28.22
C SER A 3 19.80 -9.51 -28.42
N THR A 4 19.27 -10.13 -27.36
CA THR A 4 18.72 -11.51 -27.43
C THR A 4 17.26 -11.62 -26.99
N LYS A 5 16.54 -12.58 -27.60
CA LYS A 5 15.17 -12.94 -27.20
C LYS A 5 15.08 -13.35 -25.73
N LYS A 6 16.06 -14.13 -25.26
CA LYS A 6 16.12 -14.65 -23.89
C LYS A 6 16.18 -13.51 -22.87
N GLU A 7 17.02 -12.50 -23.10
CA GLU A 7 17.10 -11.32 -22.24
C GLU A 7 15.80 -10.54 -22.20
N ALA A 8 15.15 -10.32 -23.35
CA ALA A 8 13.87 -9.62 -23.40
C ALA A 8 12.77 -10.36 -22.62
N ILE A 9 12.65 -11.68 -22.78
CA ILE A 9 11.69 -12.49 -22.02
C ILE A 9 12.00 -12.42 -20.51
N ASN A 10 13.29 -12.56 -20.14
CA ASN A 10 13.71 -12.46 -18.75
C ASN A 10 13.40 -11.08 -18.15
N GLN A 11 13.57 -10.01 -18.92
CA GLN A 11 13.24 -8.66 -18.49
C GLN A 11 11.74 -8.49 -18.28
N ALA A 12 10.90 -8.97 -19.19
CA ALA A 12 9.44 -8.92 -19.04
C ALA A 12 8.97 -9.69 -17.78
N LYS A 13 9.49 -10.91 -17.58
CA LYS A 13 9.22 -11.72 -16.39
C LYS A 13 9.72 -11.08 -15.09
N LYS A 14 10.90 -10.44 -15.12
CA LYS A 14 11.44 -9.71 -13.97
C LYS A 14 10.51 -8.57 -13.57
N ILE A 15 10.01 -7.79 -14.52
CA ILE A 15 9.15 -6.64 -14.23
C ILE A 15 7.81 -7.07 -13.65
N ILE A 16 7.15 -8.08 -14.22
CA ILE A 16 5.87 -8.55 -13.69
C ILE A 16 6.02 -9.12 -12.25
N ASN A 17 7.17 -9.73 -11.93
CA ASN A 17 7.46 -10.18 -10.57
C ASN A 17 7.71 -9.00 -9.61
N ILE A 18 8.36 -7.92 -10.07
CA ILE A 18 8.52 -6.69 -9.28
C ILE A 18 7.14 -6.09 -8.97
N TYR A 19 6.26 -6.01 -9.96
CA TYR A 19 4.89 -5.54 -9.75
C TYR A 19 4.13 -6.43 -8.77
N THR A 20 4.19 -7.76 -8.93
CA THR A 20 3.54 -8.71 -8.01
C THR A 20 4.01 -8.50 -6.57
N ASN A 21 5.33 -8.42 -6.35
CA ASN A 21 5.91 -8.17 -5.04
C ASN A 21 5.44 -6.82 -4.44
N PHE A 22 5.37 -5.77 -5.25
CA PHE A 22 4.85 -4.48 -4.81
C PHE A 22 3.38 -4.58 -4.39
N LEU A 23 2.54 -5.22 -5.21
CA LEU A 23 1.11 -5.38 -4.95
C LEU A 23 0.84 -6.15 -3.65
N GLU A 24 1.48 -7.31 -3.48
CA GLU A 24 1.23 -8.16 -2.33
C GLU A 24 1.90 -7.64 -1.06
N ASN A 25 3.16 -7.19 -1.15
CA ASN A 25 3.96 -6.91 0.04
C ASN A 25 4.00 -5.42 0.43
N PHE A 26 3.56 -4.49 -0.42
CA PHE A 26 3.51 -3.05 -0.09
C PHE A 26 2.09 -2.51 0.02
N ILE A 27 1.19 -2.91 -0.87
CA ILE A 27 -0.20 -2.42 -0.86
C ILE A 27 -1.23 -3.51 -0.52
N ALA A 28 -0.75 -4.69 -0.13
CA ALA A 28 -1.55 -5.80 0.38
C ALA A 28 -2.70 -6.24 -0.54
N ILE A 29 -2.58 -6.09 -1.86
CA ILE A 29 -3.62 -6.59 -2.78
C ILE A 29 -3.28 -8.04 -3.14
N PRO A 30 -4.17 -9.02 -2.91
CA PRO A 30 -3.99 -10.39 -3.39
C PRO A 30 -4.14 -10.43 -4.90
N VAL A 31 -3.22 -11.09 -5.60
CA VAL A 31 -3.20 -11.05 -7.06
C VAL A 31 -2.90 -12.40 -7.69
N ILE A 32 -3.29 -12.55 -8.95
CA ILE A 32 -2.99 -13.70 -9.80
C ILE A 32 -2.15 -13.21 -10.97
N GLN A 33 -0.93 -13.74 -11.08
CA GLN A 33 -0.08 -13.52 -12.24
C GLN A 33 -0.44 -14.53 -13.34
N GLY A 34 -0.54 -14.04 -14.58
CA GLY A 34 -0.91 -14.88 -15.72
C GLY A 34 -0.34 -14.38 -17.05
N ILE A 35 -0.72 -15.07 -18.12
CA ILE A 35 -0.43 -14.70 -19.51
C ILE A 35 -1.78 -14.50 -20.20
N LYS A 36 -1.94 -13.37 -20.90
CA LYS A 36 -3.15 -13.09 -21.67
C LYS A 36 -3.28 -14.08 -22.83
N THR A 37 -4.52 -14.44 -23.14
CA THR A 37 -4.85 -15.20 -24.35
C THR A 37 -4.49 -14.40 -25.59
N TYR A 38 -4.50 -15.06 -26.75
CA TYR A 38 -4.20 -14.39 -28.02
C TYR A 38 -5.13 -13.20 -28.32
N SER A 39 -6.41 -13.29 -27.94
CA SER A 39 -7.39 -12.21 -28.15
C SER A 39 -7.20 -11.02 -27.20
N GLU A 40 -6.65 -11.24 -26.01
CA GLU A 40 -6.55 -10.25 -24.94
C GLU A 40 -5.14 -9.66 -24.77
N LYS A 41 -4.15 -10.15 -25.50
CA LYS A 41 -2.78 -9.61 -25.44
C LYS A 41 -2.70 -8.25 -26.11
N PHE A 42 -1.68 -7.48 -25.75
CA PHE A 42 -1.40 -6.21 -26.41
C PHE A 42 -1.14 -6.39 -27.91
N ALA A 43 -1.80 -5.58 -28.74
CA ALA A 43 -1.62 -5.58 -30.19
C ALA A 43 -0.15 -5.30 -30.53
N GLY A 44 0.49 -6.26 -31.21
CA GLY A 44 1.93 -6.18 -31.53
C GLY A 44 2.86 -6.84 -30.51
N ALA A 45 2.35 -7.38 -29.39
CA ALA A 45 3.14 -8.24 -28.51
C ALA A 45 3.18 -9.70 -28.98
N GLU A 46 4.31 -10.38 -28.80
CA GLU A 46 4.37 -11.85 -28.88
C GLU A 46 3.64 -12.45 -27.68
N GLU A 47 3.98 -11.99 -26.47
CA GLU A 47 3.36 -12.40 -25.20
C GLU A 47 3.02 -11.18 -24.33
N THR A 48 1.94 -11.27 -23.57
CA THR A 48 1.55 -10.28 -22.55
C THR A 48 1.35 -10.98 -21.22
N TYR A 49 2.24 -10.70 -20.27
CA TYR A 49 2.10 -11.06 -18.87
C TYR A 49 1.20 -10.06 -18.17
N CYS A 50 0.29 -10.53 -17.33
CA CYS A 50 -0.66 -9.69 -16.61
C CYS A 50 -0.73 -10.06 -15.12
N ILE A 51 -1.22 -9.11 -14.33
CA ILE A 51 -1.59 -9.32 -12.93
C ILE A 51 -3.06 -8.93 -12.78
N GLU A 52 -3.87 -9.88 -12.35
CA GLU A 52 -5.31 -9.75 -12.14
C GLU A 52 -5.64 -9.83 -10.66
N SER A 53 -6.71 -9.16 -10.23
CA SER A 53 -7.29 -9.28 -8.89
C SER A 53 -8.81 -9.26 -9.00
N ILE A 54 -9.49 -9.89 -8.04
CA ILE A 54 -10.94 -9.76 -7.87
C ILE A 54 -11.20 -8.66 -6.84
N MET A 55 -12.09 -7.73 -7.17
CA MET A 55 -12.53 -6.65 -6.28
C MET A 55 -13.69 -7.11 -5.40
N GLN A 56 -14.03 -6.35 -4.35
CA GLN A 56 -15.13 -6.70 -3.45
C GLN A 56 -16.50 -6.84 -4.13
N ASP A 57 -16.71 -6.17 -5.28
CA ASP A 57 -17.93 -6.27 -6.10
C ASP A 57 -17.96 -7.50 -7.03
N GLY A 58 -16.97 -8.39 -6.93
CA GLY A 58 -16.84 -9.61 -7.71
C GLY A 58 -16.25 -9.41 -9.12
N LYS A 59 -15.93 -8.18 -9.54
CA LYS A 59 -15.33 -7.93 -10.86
C LYS A 59 -13.82 -8.11 -10.83
N SER A 60 -13.26 -8.59 -11.95
CA SER A 60 -11.83 -8.64 -12.16
C SER A 60 -11.27 -7.28 -12.56
N LEU A 61 -10.08 -6.95 -12.06
CA LEU A 61 -9.32 -5.77 -12.43
C LEU A 61 -7.89 -6.16 -12.84
N GLN A 62 -7.50 -5.84 -14.07
CA GLN A 62 -6.10 -5.91 -14.47
C GLN A 62 -5.35 -4.73 -13.88
N ILE A 63 -4.41 -5.04 -12.98
CA ILE A 63 -3.66 -4.05 -12.22
C ILE A 63 -2.38 -3.63 -12.94
N ALA A 64 -1.66 -4.60 -13.53
CA ALA A 64 -0.39 -4.34 -14.20
C ALA A 64 -0.18 -5.26 -15.41
N THR A 65 0.75 -4.86 -16.27
CA THR A 65 1.09 -5.59 -17.49
C THR A 65 2.57 -5.50 -17.82
N SER A 66 3.10 -6.57 -18.40
CA SER A 66 4.45 -6.60 -18.98
C SER A 66 4.41 -7.37 -20.30
N HIS A 67 4.98 -6.81 -21.34
CA HIS A 67 4.89 -7.32 -22.70
C HIS A 67 6.27 -7.72 -23.20
N PHE A 68 6.33 -8.93 -23.75
CA PHE A 68 7.41 -9.29 -24.66
C PHE A 68 6.94 -8.95 -26.07
N LEU A 69 7.52 -7.89 -26.65
CA LEU A 69 7.11 -7.33 -27.93
C LEU A 69 7.70 -8.07 -29.14
N GLY A 70 8.65 -8.97 -28.90
CA GLY A 70 9.41 -9.59 -29.97
C GLY A 70 10.21 -8.56 -30.76
N GLN A 71 10.15 -8.68 -32.08
CA GLN A 71 10.74 -7.73 -33.03
C GLN A 71 9.69 -6.95 -33.84
N ASN A 72 8.40 -7.00 -33.45
CA ASN A 72 7.33 -6.36 -34.22
C ASN A 72 7.55 -4.84 -34.32
N PHE A 73 7.81 -4.20 -33.19
CA PHE A 73 8.08 -2.76 -33.12
C PHE A 73 9.44 -2.40 -33.70
N SER A 74 10.49 -3.18 -33.43
CA SER A 74 11.82 -2.88 -33.98
C SER A 74 11.84 -2.95 -35.50
N LYS A 75 11.06 -3.85 -36.12
CA LYS A 75 10.91 -3.91 -37.58
C LYS A 75 10.12 -2.72 -38.11
N ALA A 76 9.00 -2.37 -37.47
CA ALA A 76 8.16 -1.25 -37.88
C ALA A 76 8.89 0.11 -37.82
N PHE A 77 9.77 0.30 -36.83
CA PHE A 77 10.50 1.56 -36.62
C PHE A 77 11.99 1.50 -37.04
N ASP A 78 12.39 0.45 -37.77
CA ASP A 78 13.76 0.19 -38.21
C ASP A 78 14.85 0.27 -37.11
N VAL A 79 14.55 -0.21 -35.90
CA VAL A 79 15.46 -0.18 -34.75
C VAL A 79 16.42 -1.36 -34.80
N ARG A 80 17.66 -1.10 -35.20
CA ARG A 80 18.73 -2.10 -35.36
C ARG A 80 19.95 -1.81 -34.48
N TYR A 81 20.75 -2.85 -34.25
CA TYR A 81 22.06 -2.75 -33.63
C TYR A 81 23.10 -3.54 -34.44
N THR A 82 24.37 -3.17 -34.31
CA THR A 82 25.49 -3.93 -34.89
C THR A 82 25.95 -4.99 -33.89
N THR A 83 25.94 -6.24 -34.31
CA THR A 83 26.42 -7.39 -33.52
C THR A 83 27.95 -7.40 -33.45
N GLU A 84 28.52 -8.19 -32.53
CA GLU A 84 29.97 -8.43 -32.45
C GLU A 84 30.57 -8.97 -33.77
N LYS A 85 29.76 -9.66 -34.58
CA LYS A 85 30.13 -10.18 -35.91
C LYS A 85 30.01 -9.14 -37.02
N GLY A 86 29.65 -7.89 -36.71
CA GLY A 86 29.46 -6.80 -37.67
C GLY A 86 28.12 -6.80 -38.41
N ASN A 87 27.26 -7.82 -38.21
CA ASN A 87 25.93 -7.88 -38.83
C ASN A 87 24.95 -6.91 -38.16
N LYS A 88 24.02 -6.34 -38.93
CA LYS A 88 22.90 -5.53 -38.40
C LYS A 88 21.72 -6.43 -38.07
N GLU A 89 21.28 -6.43 -36.81
CA GLU A 89 20.11 -7.18 -36.33
C GLU A 89 19.06 -6.27 -35.70
N TYR A 90 17.79 -6.68 -35.74
CA TYR A 90 16.71 -5.98 -35.04
C TYR A 90 16.74 -6.27 -33.55
N VAL A 91 16.49 -5.25 -32.73
CA VAL A 91 16.45 -5.40 -31.27
C VAL A 91 15.22 -6.20 -30.80
N TRP A 92 15.38 -6.94 -29.70
CA TRP A 92 14.26 -7.56 -29.00
C TRP A 92 13.68 -6.57 -27.99
N ALA A 93 12.38 -6.29 -28.09
CA ALA A 93 11.73 -5.23 -27.31
C ALA A 93 10.81 -5.78 -26.22
N THR A 94 10.67 -4.97 -25.17
CA THR A 94 9.71 -5.17 -24.08
C THR A 94 9.08 -3.83 -23.74
N SER A 95 7.83 -3.83 -23.31
CA SER A 95 7.19 -2.68 -22.65
C SER A 95 6.46 -3.17 -21.41
N TRP A 96 6.18 -2.28 -20.47
CA TRP A 96 5.53 -2.64 -19.21
C TRP A 96 4.96 -1.38 -18.57
N GLY A 97 3.91 -1.56 -17.77
CA GLY A 97 3.23 -0.43 -17.18
C GLY A 97 2.34 -0.82 -16.02
N ILE A 98 2.25 0.13 -15.09
CA ILE A 98 1.32 0.19 -13.98
C ILE A 98 0.89 1.65 -13.86
N SER A 99 -0.38 1.91 -13.56
CA SER A 99 -0.92 3.27 -13.56
C SER A 99 -1.60 3.62 -12.23
N THR A 100 -2.11 4.84 -12.13
CA THR A 100 -2.93 5.30 -10.99
C THR A 100 -4.22 4.50 -10.80
N ARG A 101 -4.57 3.59 -11.72
CA ARG A 101 -5.57 2.53 -11.48
C ARG A 101 -5.33 1.79 -10.16
N LEU A 102 -4.08 1.74 -9.68
CA LEU A 102 -3.72 1.24 -8.35
C LEU A 102 -4.48 1.91 -7.21
N ILE A 103 -4.72 3.22 -7.30
CA ILE A 103 -5.46 3.95 -6.27
C ILE A 103 -6.89 3.39 -6.19
N GLY A 104 -7.53 3.20 -7.35
CA GLY A 104 -8.85 2.54 -7.42
C GLY A 104 -8.81 1.10 -6.90
N ALA A 105 -7.77 0.33 -7.24
CA ALA A 105 -7.60 -1.04 -6.77
C ALA A 105 -7.49 -1.11 -5.23
N ILE A 106 -6.71 -0.22 -4.61
CA ILE A 106 -6.59 -0.13 -3.15
C ILE A 106 -7.96 0.16 -2.52
N ILE A 107 -8.67 1.16 -3.06
CA ILE A 107 -9.98 1.55 -2.55
C ILE A 107 -10.96 0.36 -2.62
N MET A 108 -11.08 -0.28 -3.79
CA MET A 108 -12.02 -1.38 -4.02
C MET A 108 -11.62 -2.71 -3.37
N THR A 109 -10.36 -2.86 -2.95
CA THR A 109 -9.89 -4.07 -2.26
C THR A 109 -10.09 -3.96 -0.76
N HIS A 110 -9.79 -2.79 -0.18
CA HIS A 110 -9.65 -2.67 1.27
C HIS A 110 -10.77 -1.90 1.96
N SER A 111 -11.43 -0.94 1.30
CA SER A 111 -12.38 -0.04 1.96
C SER A 111 -13.62 -0.79 2.47
N ASP A 112 -14.31 -0.19 3.44
CA ASP A 112 -15.55 -0.72 4.00
C ASP A 112 -16.62 0.40 4.08
N ASP A 113 -17.75 0.10 4.73
CA ASP A 113 -18.85 1.07 4.93
C ASP A 113 -18.46 2.30 5.77
N ASN A 114 -17.36 2.22 6.54
CA ASN A 114 -16.83 3.32 7.35
C ASN A 114 -15.81 4.18 6.59
N GLY A 115 -15.48 3.84 5.34
CA GLY A 115 -14.61 4.60 4.44
C GLY A 115 -13.33 3.86 4.06
N LEU A 116 -12.25 4.61 3.86
CA LEU A 116 -10.99 4.03 3.37
C LEU A 116 -10.36 3.11 4.41
N ILE A 117 -9.64 2.09 3.94
CA ILE A 117 -8.68 1.32 4.72
C ILE A 117 -7.36 1.34 3.93
N LEU A 118 -6.34 2.02 4.45
CA LEU A 118 -5.07 2.17 3.76
C LEU A 118 -4.04 1.16 4.28
N PRO A 119 -3.35 0.42 3.39
CA PRO A 119 -2.21 -0.39 3.79
C PRO A 119 -1.14 0.48 4.48
N PRO A 120 -0.62 0.07 5.65
CA PRO A 120 0.28 0.90 6.46
C PRO A 120 1.54 1.40 5.74
N LYS A 121 2.06 0.64 4.77
CA LYS A 121 3.29 0.99 4.04
C LYS A 121 3.11 2.14 3.05
N ILE A 122 1.87 2.46 2.68
CA ILE A 122 1.54 3.57 1.76
C ILE A 122 0.63 4.63 2.38
N ALA A 123 0.17 4.43 3.61
CA ALA A 123 -0.66 5.39 4.32
C ALA A 123 0.14 6.70 4.55
N PRO A 124 -0.34 7.86 4.07
CA PRO A 124 0.34 9.14 4.29
C PRO A 124 0.50 9.47 5.78
N LEU A 125 -0.47 9.04 6.57
CA LEU A 125 -0.47 9.10 8.02
C LEU A 125 -0.79 7.70 8.55
N GLN A 126 0.10 7.12 9.34
CA GLN A 126 -0.05 5.77 9.89
C GLN A 126 -0.76 5.78 11.24
N ILE A 127 -0.45 6.77 12.08
CA ILE A 127 -0.97 6.87 13.45
C ILE A 127 -1.57 8.25 13.68
N VAL A 128 -2.76 8.29 14.27
CA VAL A 128 -3.32 9.52 14.84
C VAL A 128 -3.53 9.38 16.34
N ILE A 129 -3.05 10.36 17.10
CA ILE A 129 -3.27 10.46 18.55
C ILE A 129 -4.35 11.51 18.81
N ILE A 130 -5.40 11.12 19.56
CA ILE A 130 -6.53 11.97 19.89
C ILE A 130 -6.67 12.07 21.42
N PRO A 131 -6.52 13.26 22.01
CA PRO A 131 -6.66 13.45 23.44
C PRO A 131 -8.14 13.48 23.85
N VAL A 132 -8.48 12.84 24.97
CA VAL A 132 -9.81 12.90 25.60
C VAL A 132 -9.69 13.56 26.97
N TYR A 133 -10.18 14.80 27.07
CA TYR A 133 -9.98 15.66 28.23
C TYR A 133 -11.25 16.44 28.56
N LYS A 134 -11.37 16.88 29.81
CA LYS A 134 -12.43 17.77 30.30
C LYS A 134 -11.92 19.15 30.67
N THR A 135 -10.64 19.27 31.03
CA THR A 135 -10.01 20.52 31.45
C THR A 135 -8.72 20.78 30.66
N GLN A 136 -8.30 22.06 30.60
CA GLN A 136 -7.06 22.43 29.93
C GLN A 136 -5.82 21.81 30.60
N GLU A 137 -5.85 21.66 31.91
CA GLU A 137 -4.78 21.00 32.67
C GLU A 137 -4.59 19.54 32.24
N GLN A 138 -5.68 18.81 32.01
CA GLN A 138 -5.62 17.43 31.50
C GLN A 138 -5.04 17.39 30.09
N LEU A 139 -5.43 18.33 29.22
CA LEU A 139 -4.87 18.42 27.87
C LEU A 139 -3.36 18.68 27.91
N ASN A 140 -2.91 19.58 28.77
CA ASN A 140 -1.49 19.89 28.95
C ASN A 140 -0.71 18.67 29.48
N LEU A 141 -1.31 17.88 30.38
CA LEU A 141 -0.70 16.64 30.88
C LEU A 141 -0.58 15.59 29.76
N ILE A 142 -1.63 15.41 28.94
CA ILE A 142 -1.60 14.52 27.78
C ILE A 142 -0.53 14.99 26.78
N GLU A 143 -0.45 16.29 26.49
CA GLU A 143 0.53 16.83 25.53
C GLU A 143 1.98 16.55 25.97
N LYS A 144 2.29 16.68 27.26
CA LYS A 144 3.61 16.32 27.81
C LYS A 144 3.98 14.84 27.61
N LEU A 145 3.00 13.95 27.58
CA LEU A 145 3.21 12.51 27.36
C LEU A 145 3.27 12.16 25.88
N VAL A 146 2.49 12.85 25.05
CA VAL A 146 2.36 12.56 23.61
C VAL A 146 3.55 13.06 22.82
N LEU A 147 4.09 14.24 23.13
CA LEU A 147 5.17 14.83 22.33
C LEU A 147 6.43 13.96 22.27
N PRO A 148 6.95 13.40 23.39
CA PRO A 148 8.11 12.50 23.34
C PRO A 148 7.83 11.19 22.59
N LEU A 149 6.63 10.62 22.76
CA LEU A 149 6.19 9.43 22.05
C LEU A 149 6.13 9.68 20.53
N LYS A 150 5.53 10.80 20.13
CA LYS A 150 5.47 11.24 18.74
C LYS A 150 6.86 11.35 18.15
N GLU A 151 7.78 12.04 18.84
CA GLU A 151 9.16 12.22 18.38
C GLU A 151 9.91 10.89 18.24
N SER A 152 9.75 9.95 19.20
CA SER A 152 10.35 8.61 19.11
C SER A 152 9.87 7.83 17.89
N LEU A 153 8.56 7.88 17.61
CA LEU A 153 7.96 7.19 16.48
C LEU A 153 8.38 7.84 15.14
N GLU A 154 8.42 9.17 15.07
CA GLU A 154 8.90 9.91 13.88
C GLU A 154 10.36 9.58 13.56
N LYS A 155 11.24 9.47 14.58
CA LYS A 155 12.65 9.04 14.41
C LYS A 155 12.79 7.64 13.81
N ARG A 156 11.74 6.81 13.90
CA ARG A 156 11.69 5.45 13.32
C ARG A 156 11.02 5.40 11.95
N GLY A 157 10.73 6.57 11.36
CA GLY A 157 10.09 6.70 10.05
C GLY A 157 8.58 6.50 10.05
N ILE A 158 7.92 6.61 11.22
CA ILE A 158 6.47 6.44 11.34
C ILE A 158 5.79 7.79 11.17
N SER A 159 4.83 7.88 10.26
CA SER A 159 4.03 9.10 10.12
C SER A 159 2.95 9.15 11.20
N ILE A 160 3.04 10.16 12.06
CA ILE A 160 2.16 10.30 13.22
C ILE A 160 1.67 11.74 13.41
N LYS A 161 0.40 11.89 13.80
CA LYS A 161 -0.24 13.18 14.02
C LYS A 161 -0.88 13.21 15.39
N TYR A 162 -0.60 14.27 16.15
CA TYR A 162 -1.35 14.59 17.36
C TYR A 162 -2.43 15.61 17.04
N ASP A 163 -3.70 15.23 17.18
CA ASP A 163 -4.83 16.10 16.87
C ASP A 163 -5.39 16.83 18.10
N LYS A 164 -4.79 17.98 18.39
CA LYS A 164 -5.19 18.86 19.49
C LYS A 164 -6.23 19.92 19.12
N ARG A 165 -6.92 19.81 17.98
CA ARG A 165 -7.98 20.77 17.61
C ARG A 165 -9.08 20.76 18.68
N THR A 166 -9.36 21.90 19.29
CA THR A 166 -10.29 22.00 20.44
C THR A 166 -11.74 22.19 20.02
N TYR A 167 -11.98 22.59 18.77
CA TYR A 167 -13.30 22.90 18.21
C TYR A 167 -14.07 21.68 17.70
N TYR A 168 -13.46 20.49 17.72
CA TYR A 168 -14.11 19.23 17.37
C TYR A 168 -14.16 18.29 18.56
N THR A 169 -15.29 17.59 18.71
CA THR A 169 -15.41 16.53 19.72
C THR A 169 -14.51 15.34 19.36
N PRO A 170 -14.08 14.53 20.34
CA PRO A 170 -13.31 13.31 20.06
C PRO A 170 -14.02 12.38 19.07
N GLY A 171 -15.34 12.18 19.22
CA GLY A 171 -16.13 11.35 18.30
C GLY A 171 -16.12 11.86 16.86
N TRP A 172 -16.15 13.18 16.65
CA TRP A 172 -16.04 13.76 15.31
C TRP A 172 -14.66 13.46 14.69
N LYS A 173 -13.58 13.62 15.48
CA LYS A 173 -12.23 13.28 15.03
C LYS A 173 -12.08 11.79 14.73
N PHE A 174 -12.66 10.92 15.56
CA PHE A 174 -12.63 9.47 15.36
C PHE A 174 -13.16 9.12 13.97
N ASN A 175 -14.36 9.60 13.65
CA ASN A 175 -14.98 9.37 12.35
C ASN A 175 -14.16 9.98 11.18
N GLU A 176 -13.62 11.20 11.34
CA GLU A 176 -12.80 11.82 10.29
C GLU A 176 -11.59 10.95 9.91
N TYR A 177 -10.87 10.40 10.90
CA TYR A 177 -9.70 9.58 10.62
C TYR A 177 -10.03 8.14 10.21
N GLU A 178 -11.19 7.62 10.64
CA GLU A 178 -11.73 6.37 10.13
C GLU A 178 -12.08 6.49 8.64
N ILE A 179 -12.81 7.53 8.24
CA ILE A 179 -13.15 7.78 6.81
C ILE A 179 -11.89 7.93 5.95
N LYS A 180 -10.86 8.59 6.49
CA LYS A 180 -9.56 8.77 5.80
C LYS A 180 -8.69 7.50 5.77
N GLY A 181 -9.09 6.45 6.49
CA GLY A 181 -8.39 5.17 6.52
C GLY A 181 -7.04 5.20 7.21
N ILE A 182 -6.90 6.02 8.26
CA ILE A 182 -5.68 6.03 9.07
C ILE A 182 -5.57 4.68 9.79
N PRO A 183 -4.51 3.88 9.56
CA PRO A 183 -4.43 2.51 10.05
C PRO A 183 -4.63 2.35 11.56
N ILE A 184 -4.06 3.26 12.34
CA ILE A 184 -4.07 3.19 13.80
C ILE A 184 -4.53 4.52 14.39
N ARG A 185 -5.52 4.45 15.29
CA ARG A 185 -5.86 5.53 16.20
C ARG A 185 -5.39 5.19 17.60
N ILE A 186 -4.79 6.15 18.28
CA ILE A 186 -4.47 6.09 19.71
C ILE A 186 -5.33 7.13 20.44
N THR A 187 -6.05 6.68 21.45
CA THR A 187 -6.82 7.56 22.34
C THR A 187 -6.09 7.65 23.68
N ILE A 188 -5.95 8.86 24.21
CA ILE A 188 -5.36 9.08 25.54
C ILE A 188 -6.26 10.00 26.34
N GLY A 189 -6.84 9.48 27.41
CA GLY A 189 -7.59 10.25 28.40
C GLY A 189 -7.01 10.13 29.80
N LYS A 190 -7.70 10.77 30.76
CA LYS A 190 -7.27 10.80 32.17
C LYS A 190 -7.10 9.39 32.76
N LYS A 191 -8.06 8.49 32.50
CA LYS A 191 -8.03 7.11 33.02
C LYS A 191 -6.81 6.33 32.52
N ASP A 192 -6.41 6.59 31.28
CA ASP A 192 -5.28 5.92 30.65
C ASP A 192 -3.95 6.43 31.23
N ILE A 193 -3.88 7.73 31.51
CA ILE A 193 -2.74 8.33 32.23
C ILE A 193 -2.58 7.73 33.62
N ASP A 194 -3.68 7.65 34.39
CA ASP A 194 -3.67 7.12 35.76
C ASP A 194 -3.25 5.63 35.79
N ARG A 195 -3.53 4.87 34.71
CA ARG A 195 -3.17 3.46 34.55
C ARG A 195 -1.84 3.22 33.85
N GLY A 196 -1.23 4.25 33.27
CA GLY A 196 -0.04 4.12 32.43
C GLY A 196 -0.29 3.48 31.05
N THR A 197 -1.55 3.36 30.62
CA THR A 197 -1.94 2.72 29.36
C THR A 197 -2.31 3.73 28.28
N VAL A 198 -2.54 3.24 27.06
CA VAL A 198 -3.23 3.96 25.97
C VAL A 198 -4.19 3.02 25.27
N GLU A 199 -5.33 3.54 24.78
CA GLU A 199 -6.25 2.77 23.94
C GLU A 199 -5.77 2.85 22.49
N VAL A 200 -5.58 1.70 21.84
CA VAL A 200 -5.26 1.61 20.42
C VAL A 200 -6.41 0.96 19.68
N VAL A 201 -6.79 1.57 18.55
CA VAL A 201 -7.86 1.10 17.68
C VAL A 201 -7.31 0.86 16.28
N ARG A 202 -7.54 -0.34 15.77
CA ARG A 202 -7.24 -0.75 14.40
C ARG A 202 -8.33 -0.28 13.44
N ARG A 203 -7.96 0.27 12.29
CA ARG A 203 -8.93 0.72 11.30
C ARG A 203 -9.64 -0.42 10.57
N ASP A 204 -8.94 -1.47 10.23
CA ASP A 204 -9.46 -2.60 9.43
C ASP A 204 -10.45 -3.47 10.21
N THR A 205 -10.22 -3.69 11.50
CA THR A 205 -11.07 -4.56 12.34
C THR A 205 -11.91 -3.81 13.36
N LEU A 206 -11.66 -2.52 13.57
CA LEU A 206 -12.21 -1.71 14.67
C LEU A 206 -11.92 -2.27 16.07
N GLU A 207 -10.98 -3.21 16.17
CA GLU A 207 -10.57 -3.83 17.43
C GLU A 207 -9.90 -2.78 18.33
N LYS A 208 -10.31 -2.75 19.60
CA LYS A 208 -9.78 -1.87 20.63
C LYS A 208 -8.93 -2.66 21.61
N LYS A 209 -7.74 -2.16 21.91
CA LYS A 209 -6.83 -2.75 22.89
C LYS A 209 -6.22 -1.67 23.78
N ASP A 210 -6.30 -1.88 25.08
CA ASP A 210 -5.51 -1.10 26.03
C ASP A 210 -4.11 -1.71 26.10
N ILE A 211 -3.09 -0.91 25.81
CA ILE A 211 -1.69 -1.34 25.86
C ILE A 211 -0.91 -0.47 26.82
N ASP A 212 0.17 -1.01 27.39
CA ASP A 212 1.09 -0.23 28.19
C ASP A 212 1.78 0.83 27.31
N ARG A 213 1.89 2.06 27.82
CA ARG A 213 2.45 3.18 27.06
C ARG A 213 3.91 2.93 26.64
N GLY A 214 4.67 2.17 27.43
CA GLY A 214 6.04 1.77 27.09
C GLY A 214 6.13 0.82 25.90
N THR A 215 5.02 0.15 25.56
CA THR A 215 4.95 -0.88 24.51
C THR A 215 4.31 -0.40 23.20
N VAL A 216 3.90 0.88 23.11
CA VAL A 216 3.27 1.45 21.91
C VAL A 216 4.15 1.27 20.66
N GLU A 217 5.46 1.28 20.84
CA GLU A 217 6.42 1.04 19.76
C GLU A 217 6.36 -0.40 19.18
N VAL A 218 5.88 -1.36 19.96
CA VAL A 218 5.77 -2.79 19.59
C VAL A 218 4.53 -3.05 18.72
N VAL A 219 3.45 -2.30 18.93
CA VAL A 219 2.18 -2.44 18.16
C VAL A 219 2.37 -2.21 16.66
N ARG A 220 3.46 -1.51 16.27
CA ARG A 220 3.97 -1.44 14.90
C ARG A 220 4.12 -2.81 14.24
N ARG A 221 4.81 -3.77 14.88
CA ARG A 221 5.19 -5.04 14.23
C ARG A 221 3.99 -5.94 14.04
N ASP A 222 3.22 -6.16 15.09
CA ASP A 222 2.16 -7.17 15.04
C ASP A 222 0.93 -6.72 14.26
N THR A 223 0.72 -5.41 14.11
CA THR A 223 -0.51 -4.87 13.51
C THR A 223 -0.31 -4.37 12.08
N LEU A 224 0.90 -3.90 11.73
CA LEU A 224 1.20 -3.35 10.40
C LEU A 224 1.94 -4.33 9.48
N GLU A 225 2.48 -5.43 10.02
CA GLU A 225 3.17 -6.48 9.26
C GLU A 225 2.37 -7.77 9.13
N LYS A 226 1.31 -7.98 9.93
CA LYS A 226 0.46 -9.17 9.79
C LYS A 226 -0.31 -9.13 8.48
N LYS A 227 -0.03 -10.12 7.63
CA LYS A 227 -0.76 -10.48 6.40
C LYS A 227 -2.15 -11.08 6.70
N ASP A 228 -2.89 -10.50 7.65
CA ASP A 228 -4.23 -10.99 7.97
C ASP A 228 -5.24 -10.32 7.03
N ILE A 229 -5.04 -10.48 5.72
CA ILE A 229 -6.18 -10.51 4.81
C ILE A 229 -6.63 -11.94 4.86
N ASP A 230 -7.65 -12.18 5.67
CA ASP A 230 -8.35 -13.45 5.72
C ASP A 230 -8.67 -13.82 4.27
N ARG A 231 -7.98 -14.84 3.76
CA ARG A 231 -8.20 -15.35 2.41
C ARG A 231 -9.52 -16.12 2.50
N GLY A 232 -10.62 -15.36 2.50
CA GLY A 232 -11.96 -15.90 2.35
C GLY A 232 -11.94 -16.83 1.15
N THR A 233 -12.02 -18.13 1.44
CA THR A 233 -12.26 -19.20 0.48
C THR A 233 -13.51 -18.93 -0.33
#